data_AF-A0A961R9Q9-F1
#
_entry.id   AF-A0A961R9Q9-F1
#
_cell.length_a   1.000
_cell.length_b   1.000
_cell.length_c   1.000
_cell.angle_alpha   90.00
_cell.angle_beta   90.00
_cell.angle_gamma   90.00
#
_symmetry.space_group_name_H-M   'P 1'
#
loop_
_entity.id
_entity.type
_entity.pdbx_description
1 polymer ?
#
loop_
_entity_poly.entity_id
_entity_poly.type
_entity_poly.pdbx_seq_one_letter_code
_entity_poly.pdbx_strand_id
1 'polypeptide(L)' 'MTKTNRSSRPAARVVPIRKAATLETVRLVCPDSAQAGLISESFGLPTIDGDGIRDLHRQLMIDTADSLKDGLGERAM' A
#
# COMPACT_ATOMS: atom_id res chain seq x y z
N MET A 1 2.38 58.19 -3.23
CA MET A 1 3.00 56.85 -3.33
C MET A 1 2.23 55.88 -2.46
N THR A 2 1.51 54.92 -3.05
CA THR A 2 0.68 53.93 -2.33
C THR A 2 1.52 52.71 -1.95
N LYS A 3 1.72 52.46 -0.65
CA LYS A 3 2.49 51.32 -0.14
C LYS A 3 1.59 50.09 -0.07
N THR A 4 1.79 49.14 -0.98
CA THR A 4 1.15 47.81 -0.95
C THR A 4 1.58 47.05 0.30
N ASN A 5 0.63 46.81 1.21
CA ASN A 5 0.79 45.93 2.36
C ASN A 5 0.68 44.48 1.88
N ARG A 6 1.81 43.86 1.49
CA ARG A 6 1.83 42.40 1.28
C ARG A 6 1.77 41.73 2.65
N SER A 7 0.63 41.14 2.97
CA SER A 7 0.47 40.26 4.13
C SER A 7 1.59 39.21 4.12
N SER A 8 2.35 39.14 5.21
CA SER A 8 3.32 38.08 5.41
C SER A 8 2.55 36.76 5.52
N ARG A 9 2.69 35.90 4.50
CA ARG A 9 2.14 34.55 4.54
C ARG A 9 2.83 33.82 5.71
N PRO A 10 2.11 33.30 6.70
CA PRO A 10 2.73 32.57 7.79
C PRO A 10 3.51 31.39 7.21
N ALA A 11 4.76 31.22 7.68
CA ALA A 11 5.59 30.10 7.28
C ALA A 11 4.85 28.79 7.58
N ALA A 12 4.90 27.84 6.63
CA ALA A 12 4.30 26.54 6.82
C ALA A 12 4.91 25.89 8.08
N ARG A 13 4.05 25.48 9.02
CA ARG A 13 4.49 24.88 10.27
C ARG A 13 5.15 23.55 9.96
N VAL A 14 6.48 23.48 10.11
CA VAL A 14 7.23 22.24 9.94
C VAL A 14 6.88 21.33 11.12
N VAL A 15 5.97 20.39 10.88
CA VAL A 15 5.60 19.38 11.87
C VAL A 15 6.73 18.33 11.88
N PRO A 16 7.30 17.98 13.04
CA PRO A 16 8.28 16.90 13.11
C PRO A 16 7.65 15.63 12.54
N ILE A 17 8.37 14.94 11.64
CA ILE A 17 7.95 13.67 11.05
C ILE A 17 7.77 12.68 12.19
N ARG A 18 6.53 12.54 12.67
CA ARG A 18 6.14 11.39 13.50
C ARG A 18 6.37 10.17 12.62
N LYS A 19 6.98 9.11 13.16
CA LYS A 19 7.05 7.81 12.46
C LYS A 19 5.64 7.51 11.93
N ALA A 20 5.43 7.69 10.64
CA ALA A 20 4.10 7.56 10.06
C ALA A 20 3.68 6.11 10.23
N ALA A 21 2.44 5.87 10.65
CA ALA A 21 1.89 4.53 10.66
C ALA A 21 2.05 3.98 9.23
N THR A 22 2.68 2.82 9.06
CA THR A 22 2.71 2.20 7.72
C THR A 22 1.30 1.71 7.40
N LEU A 23 0.99 1.51 6.12
CA LEU A 23 -0.29 0.92 5.72
C LEU A 23 -0.59 -0.37 6.48
N GLU A 24 0.41 -1.22 6.70
CA GLU A 24 0.30 -2.44 7.52
C GLU A 24 -0.06 -2.14 8.97
N THR A 25 0.52 -1.08 9.56
CA THR A 25 0.18 -0.67 10.93
C THR A 25 -1.26 -0.17 10.99
N VAL A 26 -1.70 0.58 9.97
CA VAL A 26 -3.07 1.07 9.85
C VAL A 26 -4.05 -0.11 9.67
N ARG A 27 -3.74 -1.08 8.82
CA ARG A 27 -4.55 -2.30 8.63
C ARG A 27 -4.73 -3.12 9.91
N LEU A 28 -3.71 -3.19 10.76
CA LEU A 28 -3.80 -3.90 12.03
C LEU A 28 -4.67 -3.16 13.08
N VAL A 29 -4.76 -1.84 12.98
CA VAL A 29 -5.55 -1.01 13.90
C VAL A 29 -6.97 -0.73 13.37
N CYS A 30 -7.17 -0.83 12.06
CA CYS A 30 -8.45 -0.56 11.41
C CYS A 30 -9.24 -1.86 11.17
N PRO A 31 -10.53 -1.89 11.52
CA PRO A 31 -11.39 -3.05 11.30
C PRO A 31 -11.74 -3.28 9.82
N ASP A 32 -11.53 -2.28 8.96
CA ASP A 32 -11.93 -2.31 7.55
C ASP A 32 -10.82 -1.75 6.63
N SER A 33 -10.65 -2.39 5.47
CA SER A 33 -9.66 -2.02 4.46
C SER A 33 -9.97 -0.67 3.81
N ALA A 34 -11.24 -0.28 3.68
CA ALA A 34 -11.61 1.03 3.18
C ALA A 34 -11.16 2.14 4.15
N GLN A 35 -11.33 1.92 5.46
CA GLN A 35 -10.83 2.85 6.48
C GLN A 35 -9.29 2.96 6.46
N ALA A 36 -8.59 1.84 6.24
CA ALA A 36 -7.14 1.85 6.10
C ALA A 36 -6.65 2.61 4.86
N GLY A 37 -7.40 2.54 3.75
CA GLY A 37 -7.15 3.31 2.54
C GLY A 37 -7.28 4.82 2.77
N LEU A 38 -8.39 5.26 3.37
CA LEU A 38 -8.63 6.68 3.69
C LEU A 38 -7.52 7.28 4.59
N ILE A 39 -7.07 6.51 5.58
CA ILE A 39 -5.96 6.94 6.45
C ILE A 39 -4.65 7.00 5.64
N SER A 40 -4.37 6.00 4.80
CA SER A 40 -3.17 5.99 3.95
C SER A 40 -3.12 7.20 3.02
N GLU A 41 -4.24 7.57 2.39
CA GLU A 41 -4.36 8.79 1.58
C GLU A 41 -4.09 10.05 2.41
N SER A 42 -4.64 10.14 3.63
CA SER A 42 -4.44 11.31 4.50
C SER A 42 -2.98 11.54 4.89
N PHE A 43 -2.18 10.48 4.97
CA PHE A 43 -0.75 10.53 5.29
C PHE A 43 0.14 10.49 4.04
N GLY A 44 -0.43 10.45 2.83
CA GLY A 44 0.33 10.36 1.58
C GLY A 44 1.09 9.04 1.45
N LEU A 45 0.58 7.96 2.05
CA LEU A 45 1.20 6.64 2.02
C LEU A 45 0.76 5.88 0.77
N PRO A 46 1.67 5.12 0.13
CA PRO A 46 1.31 4.27 -0.98
C PRO A 46 0.34 3.18 -0.51
N THR A 47 -0.76 3.02 -1.23
CA THR A 47 -1.70 1.91 -1.02
C THR A 47 -1.24 0.71 -1.82
N ILE A 48 -0.90 -0.39 -1.13
CA ILE A 48 -0.46 -1.64 -1.75
C ILE A 48 -1.68 -2.55 -1.93
N ASP A 49 -1.87 -3.05 -3.15
CA ASP A 49 -2.86 -4.10 -3.44
C ASP A 49 -2.39 -5.46 -2.92
N GLY A 50 -2.51 -5.64 -1.60
CA GLY A 50 -2.10 -6.88 -0.94
C GLY A 50 -2.96 -8.10 -1.33
N ASP A 51 -4.20 -7.88 -1.75
CA ASP A 51 -5.10 -8.96 -2.15
C ASP A 51 -4.73 -9.45 -3.55
N GLY A 52 -4.54 -8.55 -4.51
CA GLY A 52 -4.04 -8.90 -5.84
C GLY A 52 -2.66 -9.58 -5.80
N ILE A 53 -1.74 -9.13 -4.93
CA ILE A 53 -0.45 -9.81 -4.73
C ILE A 53 -0.64 -11.24 -4.20
N ARG A 54 -1.53 -11.43 -3.23
CA ARG A 54 -1.79 -12.75 -2.63
C ARG A 54 -2.43 -13.70 -3.65
N ASP A 55 -3.38 -13.20 -4.44
CA ASP A 55 -4.06 -13.97 -5.46
C ASP A 55 -3.11 -14.37 -6.60
N LEU A 56 -2.26 -13.44 -7.05
CA LEU A 56 -1.20 -13.75 -8.01
C LEU A 56 -0.23 -14.82 -7.49
N HIS A 57 0.19 -14.71 -6.23
CA HIS A 57 1.10 -15.68 -5.63
C HIS A 57 0.44 -17.06 -5.51
N ARG A 58 -0.83 -17.10 -5.10
CA ARG A 58 -1.63 -18.34 -5.05
C ARG A 58 -1.71 -18.98 -6.43
N GLN A 59 -2.01 -18.20 -7.47
CA GLN A 59 -2.11 -18.72 -8.83
C GLN A 59 -0.79 -19.31 -9.31
N LEU A 60 0.33 -18.60 -9.10
CA LEU A 60 1.66 -19.11 -9.43
C LEU A 60 1.98 -20.45 -8.75
N MET A 61 1.60 -20.62 -7.48
CA MET A 61 1.81 -21.88 -6.77
C MET A 61 0.98 -23.02 -7.37
N ILE A 62 -0.28 -22.75 -7.74
CA ILE A 62 -1.16 -23.73 -8.40
C ILE A 62 -0.58 -24.11 -9.76
N ASP A 63 -0.29 -23.13 -10.62
CA ASP A 63 0.23 -23.37 -11.98
C ASP A 63 1.55 -24.15 -11.95
N THR A 64 2.41 -23.85 -10.98
CA THR A 64 3.68 -24.57 -10.79
C THR A 64 3.44 -26.00 -10.35
N ALA A 65 2.48 -26.24 -9.45
CA ALA A 65 2.13 -27.58 -9.00
C ALA A 65 1.53 -28.42 -10.13
N ASP A 66 0.66 -27.83 -10.96
CA ASP A 66 0.08 -28.50 -12.12
C ASP A 66 1.17 -28.83 -13.16
N SER A 67 2.05 -27.88 -13.48
CA SER A 67 3.18 -28.11 -14.37
C SER A 67 4.11 -29.23 -13.87
N LEU A 68 4.35 -29.30 -12.56
CA LEU A 68 5.14 -30.38 -11.95
C LEU A 68 4.43 -31.72 -12.07
N LYS A 69 3.13 -31.78 -11.80
CA LYS A 69 2.31 -32.99 -11.91
C LYS A 69 2.35 -33.54 -13.33
N ASP A 70 2.16 -32.69 -14.33
CA ASP A 70 2.19 -33.08 -15.74
C ASP A 70 3.57 -33.60 -16.14
N GLY A 71 4.65 -32.90 -15.76
CA GLY A 71 6.02 -33.33 -16.05
C GLY A 71 6.43 -34.63 -15.36
N LEU A 72 5.88 -34.93 -14.17
CA LEU A 72 6.07 -36.23 -13.50
C LEU A 72 5.28 -37.34 -14.18
N GLY A 73 4.06 -37.05 -14.66
CA GLY A 73 3.23 -38.00 -15.41
C GLY A 73 3.86 -38.41 -16.74
N GLU A 74 4.44 -37.48 -17.48
CA GLU A 74 5.14 -37.75 -18.74
C GLU A 74 6.41 -38.60 -18.57
N ARG A 75 7.08 -38.52 -17.41
CA ARG A 75 8.31 -39.29 -17.12
C ARG A 75 8.06 -40.66 -16.47
N ALA A 76 6.84 -40.92 -16.02
CA ALA A 76 6.43 -42.19 -15.45
C ALA A 76 5.90 -43.18 -16.52
N MET A 77 5.70 -42.71 -17.76
CA MET A 77 5.45 -43.53 -18.96
C MET A 77 6.76 -43.82 -19.71
#